data_AF-A0A5S3YLK6-F1
#
_entry.id   AF-A0A5S3YLK6-F1
#
_cell.length_a   1.000
_cell.length_b   1.000
_cell.length_c   1.000
_cell.angle_alpha   90.00
_cell.angle_beta   90.00
_cell.angle_gamma   90.00
#
_symmetry.space_group_name_H-M   'P 1'
#
loop_
_entity.id
_entity.type
_entity.pdbx_description
1 polymer ?
#
loop_
_entity_poly.entity_id
_entity_poly.type
_entity_poly.pdbx_seq_one_letter_code
_entity_poly.pdbx_strand_id
1 'polypeptide(L)'
;AALLLAMSAPFSVFAESLDLKNNAPAQYTVKTGDTLWDISNLYLKTPWEWRQLWQWNPQVSNPDKIYPGDVLVLNYDQQGRPILMLDKGIKKLSPSGRVVVQKNMAIPTLPLAMIEPFLEY
;
A
#
# COMPACT_ATOMS: atom_id res chain seq x y z
N ALA A 1 -20.82 57.07 -20.62
CA ALA A 1 -19.87 56.02 -20.21
C ALA A 1 -20.48 55.27 -19.03
N ALA A 2 -20.91 54.03 -19.23
CA ALA A 2 -21.49 53.18 -18.17
C ALA A 2 -20.47 52.09 -17.83
N LEU A 3 -19.87 52.20 -16.65
CA LEU A 3 -18.84 51.30 -16.16
C LEU A 3 -19.54 50.20 -15.36
N LEU A 4 -19.81 49.06 -16.00
CA LEU A 4 -20.36 47.86 -15.34
C LEU A 4 -19.22 47.17 -14.57
N LEU A 5 -19.21 47.37 -13.26
CA LEU A 5 -18.29 46.72 -12.33
C LEU A 5 -18.82 45.29 -12.06
N ALA A 6 -18.28 44.29 -12.74
CA ALA A 6 -18.59 42.89 -12.46
C ALA A 6 -17.91 42.48 -11.14
N MET A 7 -18.67 42.37 -10.06
CA MET A 7 -18.19 41.83 -8.79
C MET A 7 -17.96 40.31 -8.94
N SER A 8 -16.71 39.89 -8.96
CA SER A 8 -16.36 38.48 -8.76
C SER A 8 -16.48 38.15 -7.27
N ALA A 9 -17.56 37.47 -6.88
CA ALA A 9 -17.60 36.84 -5.57
C ALA A 9 -16.64 35.63 -5.58
N PRO A 10 -15.67 35.53 -4.65
CA PRO A 10 -14.88 34.34 -4.51
C PRO A 10 -15.79 33.19 -4.05
N PHE A 11 -15.91 32.15 -4.86
CA PHE A 11 -16.48 30.88 -4.42
C PHE A 11 -15.53 30.27 -3.40
N SER A 12 -15.88 30.35 -2.12
CA SER A 12 -15.18 29.62 -1.07
C SER A 12 -15.40 28.12 -1.30
N VAL A 13 -14.33 27.41 -1.65
CA VAL A 13 -14.31 25.94 -1.63
C VAL A 13 -14.16 25.50 -0.17
N PHE A 14 -15.20 24.88 0.40
CA PHE A 14 -15.08 24.23 1.70
C PHE A 14 -14.27 22.95 1.52
N ALA A 15 -13.23 22.79 2.35
CA ALA A 15 -12.54 21.51 2.46
C ALA A 15 -13.47 20.55 3.22
N GLU A 16 -14.12 19.65 2.50
CA GLU A 16 -14.98 18.61 3.06
C GLU A 16 -14.13 17.64 3.90
N SER A 17 -14.38 17.58 5.21
CA SER A 17 -13.71 16.65 6.10
C SER A 17 -14.44 15.30 6.08
N LEU A 18 -13.74 14.22 5.73
CA LEU A 18 -14.30 12.87 5.71
C LEU A 18 -14.88 12.50 7.08
N ASP A 19 -16.18 12.23 7.11
CA ASP A 19 -16.94 12.04 8.33
C ASP A 19 -17.06 10.53 8.64
N LEU A 20 -16.25 10.05 9.59
CA LEU A 20 -16.21 8.63 9.96
C LEU A 20 -17.36 8.23 10.88
N LYS A 21 -17.78 6.97 10.79
CA LYS A 21 -18.68 6.35 11.76
C LYS A 21 -17.91 6.05 13.05
N ASN A 22 -18.53 6.32 14.20
CA ASN A 22 -17.93 6.07 15.53
C ASN A 22 -17.60 4.59 15.79
N ASN A 23 -18.19 3.67 15.03
CA ASN A 23 -17.98 2.22 15.15
C ASN A 23 -17.16 1.64 13.98
N ALA A 24 -16.40 2.48 13.28
CA ALA A 24 -15.56 2.02 12.17
C ALA A 24 -14.42 1.11 12.70
N PRO A 25 -14.26 -0.11 12.16
CA PRO A 25 -13.22 -1.02 12.64
C PRO A 25 -11.83 -0.58 12.17
N ALA A 26 -10.81 -0.65 13.02
CA ALA A 26 -9.44 -0.27 12.64
C ALA A 26 -8.87 -1.12 11.48
N GLN A 27 -9.31 -2.37 11.36
CA GLN A 27 -8.92 -3.30 10.32
C GLN A 27 -10.13 -4.10 9.82
N TYR A 28 -10.21 -4.34 8.52
CA TYR A 28 -11.25 -5.14 7.88
C TYR A 28 -10.65 -6.13 6.88
N THR A 29 -11.06 -7.38 6.97
CA THR A 29 -10.70 -8.42 5.99
C THR A 29 -11.80 -8.51 4.95
N VAL A 30 -11.44 -8.28 3.69
CA VAL A 30 -12.34 -8.33 2.53
C VAL A 30 -12.91 -9.74 2.39
N LYS A 31 -14.23 -9.84 2.23
CA LYS A 31 -14.94 -11.09 1.99
C LYS A 31 -15.34 -11.22 0.52
N THR A 32 -15.67 -12.44 0.11
CA THR A 32 -16.19 -12.71 -1.23
C THR A 32 -17.47 -11.93 -1.48
N GLY A 33 -17.45 -11.08 -2.52
CA GLY A 33 -18.58 -10.24 -2.91
C GLY A 33 -18.56 -8.82 -2.34
N ASP A 34 -17.63 -8.49 -1.45
CA ASP A 34 -17.47 -7.12 -0.96
C ASP A 34 -16.92 -6.22 -2.08
N THR A 35 -17.51 -5.03 -2.21
CA THR A 35 -16.95 -3.96 -3.04
C THR A 35 -16.32 -2.89 -2.18
N LEU A 36 -15.43 -2.09 -2.78
CA LEU A 36 -14.84 -0.96 -2.10
C LEU A 36 -15.89 0.06 -1.65
N TRP A 37 -17.00 0.16 -2.38
CA TRP A 37 -18.14 0.98 -2.00
C TRP A 37 -18.84 0.45 -0.75
N ASP A 38 -19.13 -0.86 -0.68
CA ASP A 38 -19.74 -1.50 0.49
C ASP A 38 -18.86 -1.34 1.74
N ILE A 39 -17.56 -1.57 1.57
CA ILE A 39 -16.58 -1.39 2.63
C ILE A 39 -16.55 0.08 3.05
N SER A 40 -16.49 1.02 2.12
CA SER A 40 -16.47 2.45 2.44
C SER A 40 -17.73 2.89 3.19
N ASN A 41 -18.88 2.26 2.92
CA ASN A 41 -20.10 2.50 3.68
C ASN A 41 -20.00 2.02 5.14
N LEU A 42 -19.11 1.08 5.48
CA LEU A 42 -18.84 0.70 6.87
C LEU A 42 -18.04 1.79 7.62
N TYR A 43 -17.16 2.49 6.90
CA TYR A 43 -16.24 3.47 7.48
C TYR A 43 -16.80 4.90 7.50
N LEU A 44 -17.42 5.33 6.40
CA LEU A 44 -17.90 6.68 6.18
C LEU A 44 -19.39 6.78 6.51
N LYS A 45 -19.82 7.95 7.01
CA LYS A 45 -21.26 8.30 7.02
C LYS A 45 -21.78 8.56 5.61
N THR A 46 -20.89 9.03 4.73
CA THR A 46 -21.13 9.52 3.38
C THR A 46 -20.43 8.59 2.37
N PRO A 47 -21.06 7.47 1.94
CA PRO A 47 -20.40 6.44 1.15
C PRO A 47 -19.90 6.93 -0.21
N TRP A 48 -20.47 7.99 -0.79
CA TRP A 48 -20.03 8.56 -2.08
C TRP A 48 -18.63 9.17 -2.03
N GLU A 49 -18.09 9.44 -0.83
CA GLU A 49 -16.75 10.00 -0.63
C GLU A 49 -15.66 8.94 -0.60
N TRP A 50 -16.00 7.69 -0.92
CA TRP A 50 -15.06 6.57 -1.00
C TRP A 50 -13.79 6.89 -1.81
N ARG A 51 -13.91 7.72 -2.86
CA ARG A 51 -12.75 8.14 -3.68
C ARG A 51 -11.70 8.88 -2.87
N GLN A 52 -12.13 9.72 -1.94
CA GLN A 52 -11.24 10.50 -1.08
C GLN A 52 -10.62 9.60 -0.01
N LEU A 53 -11.41 8.68 0.57
CA LEU A 53 -10.91 7.69 1.54
C LEU A 53 -9.86 6.75 0.93
N TRP A 54 -10.01 6.41 -0.35
CA TRP A 54 -9.16 5.45 -1.06
C TRP A 54 -7.99 6.06 -1.83
N GLN A 55 -7.86 7.39 -1.87
CA GLN A 55 -6.86 8.10 -2.69
C GLN A 55 -5.40 7.66 -2.45
N TRP A 56 -5.13 7.07 -1.28
CA TRP A 56 -3.82 6.56 -0.85
C TRP A 56 -3.47 5.16 -1.37
N ASN A 57 -4.33 4.56 -2.21
CA ASN A 57 -4.03 3.30 -2.90
C ASN A 57 -3.93 3.44 -4.42
N PRO A 58 -3.04 4.30 -4.95
CA PRO A 58 -2.86 4.43 -6.40
C PRO A 58 -2.37 3.13 -7.05
N GLN A 59 -1.81 2.19 -6.28
CA GLN A 59 -1.45 0.86 -6.76
C GLN A 59 -2.65 0.02 -7.22
N VAL A 60 -3.86 0.34 -6.77
CA VAL A 60 -5.09 -0.35 -7.17
C VAL A 60 -5.78 0.50 -8.23
N SER A 61 -5.44 0.28 -9.50
CA SER A 61 -5.96 1.08 -10.61
C SER A 61 -7.46 0.92 -10.85
N ASN A 62 -8.04 -0.21 -10.44
CA ASN A 62 -9.48 -0.43 -10.48
C ASN A 62 -9.97 -0.70 -9.05
N PRO A 63 -10.83 0.18 -8.47
CA PRO A 63 -11.32 0.03 -7.10
C PRO A 63 -12.10 -1.27 -6.86
N ASP A 64 -12.63 -1.92 -7.90
CA ASP A 64 -13.30 -3.22 -7.77
C ASP A 64 -12.33 -4.41 -7.69
N LYS A 65 -11.02 -4.19 -7.88
CA LYS A 65 -9.99 -5.24 -7.78
C LYS A 65 -9.47 -5.40 -6.35
N ILE A 66 -10.39 -5.52 -5.41
CA ILE A 66 -10.10 -5.99 -4.05
C ILE A 66 -10.44 -7.49 -3.98
N TYR A 67 -9.55 -8.28 -3.40
CA TYR A 67 -9.71 -9.73 -3.37
C TYR A 67 -10.10 -10.23 -1.98
N PRO A 68 -10.88 -11.32 -1.89
CA PRO A 68 -11.18 -11.95 -0.61
C PRO A 68 -9.89 -12.35 0.10
N GLY A 69 -9.77 -11.98 1.38
CA GLY A 69 -8.56 -12.19 2.18
C GLY A 69 -7.62 -10.98 2.21
N ASP A 70 -7.83 -9.97 1.38
CA ASP A 70 -7.15 -8.69 1.50
C ASP A 70 -7.48 -8.02 2.83
N VAL A 71 -6.48 -7.40 3.46
CA VAL A 71 -6.64 -6.72 4.73
C VAL A 71 -6.58 -5.22 4.50
N LEU A 72 -7.63 -4.51 4.90
CA LEU A 72 -7.73 -3.06 4.82
C LEU A 72 -7.54 -2.47 6.20
N VAL A 73 -6.66 -1.47 6.31
CA VAL A 73 -6.33 -0.81 7.57
C VAL A 73 -6.72 0.65 7.47
N LEU A 74 -7.48 1.11 8.46
CA LEU A 74 -7.80 2.53 8.62
C LEU A 74 -6.61 3.23 9.27
N ASN A 75 -6.01 4.15 8.54
CA ASN A 75 -4.91 4.99 8.98
C ASN A 75 -5.31 6.48 8.89
N TYR A 76 -4.43 7.35 9.39
CA TYR A 76 -4.58 8.78 9.27
C TYR A 76 -3.35 9.37 8.58
N ASP A 77 -3.59 10.28 7.64
CA ASP A 77 -2.53 11.06 6.98
C ASP A 77 -1.89 12.07 7.96
N GLN A 78 -0.78 12.69 7.57
CA GLN A 78 -0.09 13.77 8.29
C GLN A 78 -1.02 14.96 8.62
N GLN A 79 -2.10 15.11 7.84
CA GLN A 79 -3.12 16.14 8.01
C GLN A 79 -4.32 15.66 8.86
N GLY A 80 -4.25 14.47 9.47
CA GLY A 80 -5.31 13.90 10.31
C GLY A 80 -6.52 13.37 9.54
N ARG A 81 -6.47 13.30 8.21
CA ARG A 81 -7.55 12.75 7.39
C ARG A 81 -7.55 11.23 7.43
N PRO A 82 -8.71 10.58 7.55
CA PRO A 82 -8.79 9.12 7.47
C PRO A 82 -8.45 8.65 6.06
N ILE A 83 -7.68 7.57 6.00
CA ILE A 83 -7.25 6.92 4.77
C ILE A 83 -7.44 5.42 4.97
N LEU A 84 -8.03 4.74 4.00
CA LEU A 84 -8.12 3.29 4.02
C LEU A 84 -6.98 2.75 3.17
N MET A 85 -6.10 1.90 3.71
CA MET A 85 -4.95 1.37 2.99
C MET A 85 -5.02 -0.15 2.88
N LEU A 86 -4.63 -0.67 1.71
CA LEU A 86 -4.45 -2.11 1.52
C LEU A 86 -3.15 -2.57 2.18
N ASP A 87 -3.27 -3.35 3.26
CA ASP A 87 -2.15 -4.09 3.83
C ASP A 87 -1.85 -5.28 2.92
N LYS A 88 -0.81 -5.14 2.09
CA LYS A 88 -0.36 -6.20 1.19
C LYS A 88 0.23 -7.42 1.92
N GLY A 89 0.33 -7.37 3.25
CA GLY A 89 0.82 -8.50 4.04
C GLY A 89 2.22 -8.96 3.64
N ILE A 90 2.99 -8.13 2.92
CA ILE A 90 4.34 -8.47 2.45
C ILE A 90 5.25 -8.46 3.66
N LYS A 91 5.29 -9.58 4.37
CA LYS A 91 6.32 -9.87 5.33
C LYS A 91 7.59 -10.07 4.52
N LYS A 92 8.43 -9.04 4.42
CA LYS A 92 9.71 -9.07 3.70
C LYS A 92 10.62 -10.11 4.37
N LEU A 93 10.51 -11.36 3.94
CA LEU A 93 11.42 -12.43 4.30
C LEU A 93 12.65 -12.28 3.41
N SER A 94 13.60 -11.45 3.82
CA SER A 94 14.91 -11.42 3.20
C SER A 94 15.68 -12.69 3.58
N PRO A 95 16.28 -13.42 2.62
CA PRO A 95 17.12 -14.56 2.95
C PRO A 95 18.30 -14.08 3.80
N SER A 96 18.36 -14.53 5.05
CA SER A 96 19.54 -14.38 5.88
C SER A 96 20.48 -15.54 5.60
N GLY A 97 21.36 -15.38 4.62
CA GLY A 97 22.45 -16.33 4.40
C GLY A 97 23.44 -16.21 5.56
N ARG A 98 23.70 -17.31 6.27
CA ARG A 98 24.79 -17.36 7.25
C ARG A 98 26.11 -17.21 6.49
N VAL A 99 26.65 -16.00 6.43
CA VAL A 99 28.00 -15.76 5.88
C VAL A 99 29.01 -16.27 6.90
N VAL A 100 29.43 -17.53 6.75
CA VAL A 100 30.60 -18.04 7.47
C VAL A 100 31.82 -17.46 6.78
N VAL A 101 32.23 -16.25 7.17
CA VAL A 101 33.54 -15.72 6.79
C VAL A 101 34.57 -16.55 7.56
N GLN A 102 35.11 -17.60 6.95
CA GLN A 102 36.31 -18.26 7.47
C GLN A 102 37.48 -17.30 7.30
N LYS A 103 37.61 -16.35 8.24
CA LYS A 103 38.44 -15.15 8.12
C LYS A 103 39.95 -15.42 7.93
N ASN A 104 40.41 -16.65 8.13
CA ASN A 104 41.84 -16.96 8.17
C ASN A 104 42.25 -18.28 7.48
N MET A 105 41.38 -18.93 6.69
CA MET A 105 41.77 -20.13 5.94
C MET A 105 41.95 -19.76 4.46
N ALA A 106 43.20 -19.82 3.97
CA ALA A 106 43.44 -19.82 2.54
C ALA A 106 42.69 -21.00 1.91
N ILE A 107 42.03 -20.75 0.78
CA ILE A 107 41.43 -21.84 0.00
C ILE A 107 42.59 -22.76 -0.40
N PRO A 108 42.57 -24.06 -0.03
CA PRO A 108 43.67 -24.96 -0.36
C PRO A 108 43.80 -25.06 -1.88
N THR A 109 45.04 -25.18 -2.35
CA THR A 109 45.30 -25.45 -3.77
C THR A 109 44.68 -26.80 -4.14
N LEU A 110 44.01 -26.84 -5.30
CA LEU A 110 43.51 -28.08 -5.87
C LEU A 110 44.70 -29.04 -6.13
N PRO A 111 44.66 -30.29 -5.63
CA PRO A 111 45.72 -31.27 -5.86
C PRO A 111 45.76 -31.68 -7.33
N LEU A 112 46.97 -31.86 -7.87
CA LEU A 112 47.21 -32.18 -9.29
C LEU A 112 46.47 -33.45 -9.74
N ALA A 113 46.42 -34.48 -8.90
CA ALA A 113 45.72 -35.74 -9.15
C ALA A 113 44.22 -35.57 -9.49
N MET A 114 43.60 -34.47 -9.05
CA MET A 114 42.20 -34.19 -9.36
C MET A 114 41.99 -33.66 -10.78
N ILE A 115 43.01 -33.02 -11.36
CA ILE A 115 42.93 -32.41 -12.70
C ILE A 115 43.63 -33.23 -13.79
N GLU A 116 44.42 -34.25 -13.42
CA GLU A 116 45.07 -35.19 -14.35
C GLU A 116 44.15 -35.72 -15.47
N PRO A 117 42.92 -36.19 -15.20
CA PRO A 117 42.05 -36.77 -16.25
C PRO A 117 41.58 -35.75 -17.30
N PHE A 118 41.72 -34.46 -17.01
CA PHE A 118 41.31 -33.36 -17.90
C PHE A 118 42.49 -32.73 -18.65
N LEU A 119 43.71 -33.14 -18.33
CA LEU A 119 44.94 -32.66 -18.96
C LEU A 119 45.48 -33.64 -20.01
N GLU A 120 45.06 -34.90 -19.96
CA GLU A 120 45.36 -35.88 -21.02
C GLU A 120 44.22 -35.89 -22.05
N TYR A 121 44.54 -35.54 -23.29
CA TYR A 121 43.67 -35.61 -24.46
C TYR A 121 44.25 -36.57 -25.49
#